data_AF-A0A410P6J7-F1
#
_entry.id   AF-A0A410P6J7-F1
#
_cell.length_a   1.000
_cell.length_b   1.000
_cell.length_c   1.000
_cell.angle_alpha   90.00
_cell.angle_beta   90.00
_cell.angle_gamma   90.00
#
_symmetry.space_group_name_H-M   'P 1'
#
loop_
_entity.id
_entity.type
_entity.pdbx_description
1 polymer ?
#
loop_
_entity_poly.entity_id
_entity_poly.type
_entity_poly.pdbx_seq_one_letter_code
_entity_poly.pdbx_strand_id
1 'polypeptide(L)' 'MNRQIGKTNMKKTTIEISEEQYFFLKEKALELQKQNKSASIISIIRDLIEKDRKQWRNKN' A
#
# COMPACT_ATOMS: atom_id res chain seq x y z
N MET A 1 -15.66 -25.48 -17.56
CA MET A 1 -16.00 -24.42 -16.59
C MET A 1 -14.87 -23.41 -16.56
N ASN A 2 -14.97 -22.33 -17.35
CA ASN A 2 -13.93 -21.29 -17.39
C ASN A 2 -14.23 -20.25 -16.32
N ARG A 3 -13.52 -20.31 -15.20
CA ARG A 3 -13.55 -19.27 -14.17
C ARG A 3 -12.85 -18.04 -14.76
N GLN A 4 -13.62 -17.09 -15.29
CA GLN A 4 -13.10 -15.74 -15.51
C GLN A 4 -12.69 -15.19 -14.14
N ILE A 5 -11.39 -15.22 -13.87
CA ILE A 5 -10.79 -14.47 -12.77
C ILE A 5 -11.06 -13.01 -13.13
N GLY A 6 -12.08 -12.41 -12.51
CA GLY A 6 -12.44 -11.02 -12.76
C GLY A 6 -11.17 -10.18 -12.68
N LYS A 7 -10.82 -9.49 -13.77
CA LYS A 7 -9.70 -8.55 -13.80
C LYS A 7 -9.86 -7.65 -12.59
N THR A 8 -9.05 -7.86 -11.55
CA THR A 8 -8.87 -6.85 -10.50
C THR A 8 -8.44 -5.60 -11.25
N ASN A 9 -9.27 -4.54 -11.19
CA ASN A 9 -9.03 -3.25 -11.83
C ASN A 9 -7.79 -2.60 -11.18
N MET A 10 -6.62 -3.16 -11.43
CA MET A 10 -5.34 -2.64 -10.99
C MET A 10 -4.99 -1.49 -11.91
N LYS A 11 -5.14 -0.27 -11.39
CA LYS A 11 -4.68 0.94 -12.07
C LYS A 11 -3.24 1.21 -11.66
N LYS A 12 -2.40 1.50 -12.65
CA LYS A 12 -1.03 2.01 -12.41
C LYS A 12 -1.15 3.52 -12.22
N THR A 13 -0.55 4.03 -11.16
CA THR A 13 -0.55 5.46 -10.83
C THR A 13 0.83 5.83 -10.32
N THR A 14 1.38 6.92 -10.86
CA THR A 14 2.59 7.55 -10.35
C THR A 14 2.19 8.58 -9.30
N ILE A 15 2.86 8.58 -8.15
CA ILE A 15 2.67 9.56 -7.09
C ILE A 15 3.99 10.27 -6.84
N GLU A 16 3.93 11.57 -6.62
CA GLU A 16 5.09 12.36 -6.20
C GLU A 16 5.04 12.53 -4.68
N ILE A 17 6.16 12.25 -4.05
CA ILE A 17 6.36 12.39 -2.60
C ILE A 17 7.69 13.08 -2.38
N SER A 18 7.85 13.73 -1.21
CA SER A 18 9.14 14.31 -0.88
C SER A 18 10.20 13.23 -0.67
N GLU A 19 11.46 13.61 -0.82
CA GLU A 19 12.59 12.72 -0.57
C GLU A 19 12.55 12.15 0.87
N GLU A 20 12.22 12.98 1.86
CA GLU A 20 12.05 12.55 3.25
C GLU A 20 10.95 11.50 3.42
N GLN A 21 9.80 11.67 2.75
CA GLN A 21 8.73 10.68 2.77
C GLN A 21 9.17 9.36 2.12
N TYR A 22 9.91 9.43 1.03
CA TYR A 22 10.46 8.26 0.37
C TYR A 22 11.45 7.51 1.27
N PHE A 23 12.40 8.22 1.90
CA PHE A 23 13.36 7.61 2.82
C PHE A 23 12.67 6.96 4.03
N PHE A 24 11.72 7.67 4.64
CA PHE A 24 10.93 7.13 5.74
C PHE A 24 10.20 5.84 5.35
N LEU A 25 9.52 5.82 4.19
CA LEU A 25 8.82 4.63 3.70
C LEU A 25 9.79 3.49 3.38
N LYS A 26 10.99 3.80 2.87
CA LYS A 26 12.03 2.84 2.55
C LYS A 26 12.60 2.19 3.81
N GLU A 27 12.95 2.96 4.83
CA GLU A 27 13.41 2.44 6.13
C GLU A 27 12.35 1.54 6.77
N LYS A 28 11.10 2.02 6.83
CA LYS A 28 9.99 1.25 7.36
C LYS A 28 9.75 -0.07 6.61
N ALA A 29 9.89 -0.06 5.28
CA ALA A 29 9.80 -1.28 4.48
C ALA A 29 10.92 -2.26 4.82
N LEU A 30 12.15 -1.79 5.00
CA LEU A 30 13.29 -2.62 5.40
C LEU A 30 13.10 -3.23 6.80
N GLU A 31 12.60 -2.46 7.76
CA GLU A 31 12.31 -2.97 9.10
C GLU A 31 11.25 -4.07 9.08
N LEU A 32 10.19 -3.89 8.29
CA LEU A 32 9.14 -4.90 8.13
C LEU A 32 9.64 -6.15 7.39
N GLN A 33 10.53 -5.98 6.40
CA GLN A 33 11.19 -7.12 5.75
C GLN A 33 12.03 -7.95 6.70
N LYS A 34 12.78 -7.31 7.61
CA LYS A 34 13.55 -8.01 8.65
C LYS A 34 12.67 -8.85 9.58
N GLN A 35 11.40 -8.46 9.77
CA GLN A 35 10.41 -9.22 10.55
C GLN A 35 9.75 -10.36 9.75
N ASN A 36 10.37 -10.79 8.64
CA ASN A 36 9.88 -11.85 7.76
C ASN A 36 8.52 -11.54 7.09
N LYS A 37 8.14 -10.25 7.02
CA LYS A 37 6.97 -9.81 6.27
C LYS A 37 7.43 -9.35 4.89
N SER A 38 6.80 -9.83 3.82
CA SER A 38 7.05 -9.34 2.45
C SER A 38 6.50 -7.93 2.27
N ALA A 39 7.07 -6.96 2.99
CA ALA A 39 6.68 -5.57 2.95
C ALA A 39 7.44 -4.83 1.84
N SER A 40 6.70 -3.96 1.16
CA SER A 40 7.20 -3.00 0.17
C SER A 40 6.59 -1.64 0.46
N ILE A 41 7.21 -0.59 -0.06
CA ILE A 41 6.66 0.78 -0.02
C ILE A 41 5.20 0.79 -0.51
N ILE A 42 4.91 0.06 -1.58
CA ILE A 42 3.55 -0.05 -2.15
C ILE A 42 2.58 -0.72 -1.18
N SER A 43 2.97 -1.80 -0.51
CA SER A 43 2.10 -2.43 0.50
C SER A 43 1.82 -1.51 1.68
N ILE A 44 2.82 -0.74 2.13
CA ILE A 44 2.65 0.23 3.22
C ILE A 44 1.66 1.31 2.82
N ILE A 45 1.81 1.89 1.62
CA ILE A 45 0.89 2.92 1.11
C ILE A 45 -0.52 2.36 0.99
N ARG A 46 -0.68 1.14 0.46
CA ARG A 46 -1.99 0.49 0.35
C ARG A 46 -2.67 0.31 1.71
N ASP A 47 -1.93 -0.14 2.72
CA ASP A 47 -2.45 -0.33 4.07
C ASP A 47 -2.82 1.01 4.72
N LEU A 48 -2.02 2.06 4.52
CA LEU A 48 -2.32 3.41 5.01
C LEU A 48 -3.61 3.96 4.40
N ILE A 49 -3.77 3.84 3.07
CA ILE A 49 -4.97 4.29 2.35
C ILE A 49 -6.20 3.51 2.84
N GLU A 50 -6.11 2.18 2.97
CA GLU A 50 -7.26 1.37 3.39
C GLU A 50 -7.64 1.63 4.85
N LYS A 51 -6.64 1.87 5.73
CA LYS A 51 -6.88 2.26 7.12
C LYS A 51 -7.58 3.61 7.21
N ASP A 52 -7.12 4.60 6.44
CA ASP A 52 -7.73 5.93 6.40
C ASP A 52 -9.15 5.87 5.82
N ARG A 53 -9.34 5.16 4.71
CA ARG A 53 -10.65 4.93 4.08
C ARG A 53 -11.66 4.30 5.03
N LYS A 54 -11.25 3.30 5.82
CA LYS A 54 -12.12 2.67 6.84
C LYS A 54 -12.53 3.65 7.93
N GLN A 55 -11.59 4.49 8.39
CA GLN A 55 -11.90 5.52 9.37
C GLN A 55 -12.83 6.59 8.81
N TRP A 56 -12.63 7.01 7.55
CA TRP A 56 -13.51 7.95 6.86
C TRP A 56 -14.93 7.41 6.72
N ARG A 57 -15.08 6.13 6.35
CA ARG A 57 -16.39 5.47 6.20
C ARG A 57 -17.11 5.28 7.54
N ASN A 58 -16.39 5.15 8.65
CA ASN A 58 -17.01 5.01 9.96
C ASN A 58 -17.40 6.36 10.60
N LYS A 59 -16.95 7.48 10.03
CA LYS A 59 -17.32 8.84 10.48
C LYS A 59 -18.50 9.45 9.72
N ASN A 60 -18.91 8.86 8.60
CA ASN A 60 -20.05 9.25 7.77
C ASN A 60 -21.13 8.15 7.79
#